data_AF-A0A9E3LJY5-F1
#
_entry.id   AF-A0A9E3LJY5-F1
#
_cell.length_a   1.000
_cell.length_b   1.000
_cell.length_c   1.000
_cell.angle_alpha   90.00
_cell.angle_beta   90.00
_cell.angle_gamma   90.00
#
_symmetry.space_group_name_H-M   'P 1'
#
loop_
_entity.id
_entity.type
_entity.pdbx_description
1 polymer ?
#
loop_
_entity_poly.entity_id
_entity_poly.type
_entity_poly.pdbx_seq_one_letter_code
_entity_poly.pdbx_strand_id
1 'polypeptide(L)'
;MRLSWFGEFFGALPDAARGLYQFGDPSGLGRGWWGIVILLIWGIFLIALPLIVAKRTYGTHEWVSATMGVIGALSIFWWVYGILPSAWIYYLDGSKEVLAGPIIPASAGLTFGSGEGAYRLDIASNLYDVIRDTVVVVQHLVAFVITFWAALKIQAKYPRTLAAGEVKPEAGGYK
;
A
#
# COMPACT_ATOMS: atom_id res chain seq x y z
N MET A 1 -4.01 10.17 28.59
CA MET A 1 -4.95 9.39 27.74
C MET A 1 -5.89 8.63 28.67
N ARG A 2 -7.21 8.79 28.54
CA ARG A 2 -8.20 8.18 29.46
C ARG A 2 -8.45 6.71 29.08
N LEU A 3 -8.63 5.82 30.06
CA LEU A 3 -9.02 4.41 29.86
C LEU A 3 -10.33 4.25 29.05
N SER A 4 -11.22 5.25 29.11
CA SER A 4 -12.46 5.29 28.31
C SER A 4 -12.18 5.34 26.80
N TRP A 5 -11.11 6.02 26.37
CA TRP A 5 -10.75 6.13 24.96
C TRP A 5 -10.33 4.77 24.37
N PHE A 6 -9.58 3.95 25.13
CA PHE A 6 -9.25 2.61 24.68
C PHE A 6 -10.52 1.75 24.51
N GLY A 7 -11.49 1.89 25.42
CA GLY A 7 -12.79 1.23 25.28
C GLY A 7 -13.56 1.69 24.04
N GLU A 8 -13.59 2.99 23.76
CA GLU A 8 -14.22 3.58 22.57
C GLU A 8 -13.53 3.14 21.27
N PHE A 9 -12.19 3.10 21.26
CA PHE A 9 -11.38 2.63 20.14
C PHE A 9 -11.70 1.17 19.79
N PHE A 10 -11.62 0.26 20.76
CA PHE A 10 -11.93 -1.15 20.53
C PHE A 10 -13.42 -1.39 20.27
N GLY A 11 -14.30 -0.56 20.83
CA GLY A 11 -15.74 -0.60 20.56
C GLY A 11 -16.12 -0.17 19.14
N ALA A 12 -15.32 0.70 18.52
CA ALA A 12 -15.53 1.16 17.14
C ALA A 12 -14.86 0.27 16.08
N LEU A 13 -13.96 -0.65 16.47
CA LEU A 13 -13.32 -1.60 15.53
C LEU A 13 -14.30 -2.51 14.77
N PRO A 14 -15.36 -3.06 15.39
CA PRO A 14 -16.36 -3.85 14.66
C PRO A 14 -17.06 -3.03 13.58
N ASP A 15 -17.36 -1.76 13.84
CA ASP A 15 -18.01 -0.87 12.86
C ASP A 15 -17.03 -0.48 11.75
N ALA A 16 -15.76 -0.23 12.07
CA ALA A 16 -14.71 -0.03 11.08
C ALA A 16 -14.54 -1.26 10.17
N ALA A 17 -14.52 -2.47 10.75
CA ALA A 17 -14.43 -3.73 10.00
C ALA A 17 -15.67 -3.97 9.14
N ARG A 18 -16.86 -3.60 9.64
CA ARG A 18 -18.11 -3.66 8.87
C ARG A 18 -18.09 -2.67 7.70
N GLY A 19 -17.57 -1.46 7.90
CA GLY A 19 -17.35 -0.50 6.81
C GLY A 19 -16.41 -1.06 5.74
N LEU A 20 -15.35 -1.76 6.15
CA LEU A 20 -14.42 -2.39 5.20
C LEU A 20 -15.09 -3.53 4.42
N TYR A 21 -15.96 -4.30 5.07
CA TYR A 21 -16.77 -5.31 4.40
C TYR A 21 -17.75 -4.67 3.40
N GLN A 22 -18.45 -3.61 3.79
CA GLN A 22 -19.40 -2.90 2.92
C GLN A 22 -18.71 -2.20 1.74
N PHE A 23 -17.48 -1.72 1.92
CA PHE A 23 -16.67 -1.16 0.83
C PHE A 23 -16.51 -2.15 -0.34
N GLY A 24 -16.44 -3.44 -0.04
CA GLY A 24 -16.39 -4.50 -1.07
C GLY A 24 -17.75 -4.87 -1.69
N ASP A 25 -18.84 -4.21 -1.29
CA ASP A 25 -20.21 -4.45 -1.76
C ASP A 25 -20.94 -3.15 -2.13
N PRO A 26 -20.54 -2.49 -3.23
CA PRO A 26 -21.10 -1.20 -3.63
C PRO A 26 -22.60 -1.27 -3.98
N SER A 27 -23.17 -2.47 -4.19
CA SER A 27 -24.59 -2.67 -4.47
C SER A 27 -25.42 -3.02 -3.23
N GLY A 28 -24.81 -3.13 -2.04
CA GLY A 28 -25.50 -3.39 -0.78
C GLY A 28 -26.21 -4.74 -0.71
N LEU A 29 -25.74 -5.74 -1.48
CA LEU A 29 -26.35 -7.06 -1.59
C LEU A 29 -25.95 -8.03 -0.46
N GLY A 30 -25.21 -7.56 0.55
CA GLY A 30 -24.67 -8.34 1.65
C GLY A 30 -23.41 -9.14 1.28
N ARG A 31 -22.74 -8.79 0.20
CA ARG A 31 -21.66 -9.60 -0.40
C ARG A 31 -20.31 -8.87 -0.47
N GLY A 32 -19.90 -8.27 0.65
CA GLY A 32 -18.63 -7.53 0.82
C GLY A 32 -17.37 -8.26 0.37
N TRP A 33 -17.42 -9.59 0.39
CA TRP A 33 -16.33 -10.43 -0.08
C TRP A 33 -16.09 -10.34 -1.60
N TRP A 34 -17.04 -9.84 -2.41
CA TRP A 34 -16.85 -9.69 -3.85
C TRP A 34 -15.74 -8.70 -4.20
N GLY A 35 -15.58 -7.63 -3.42
CA GLY A 35 -14.44 -6.71 -3.60
C GLY A 35 -13.10 -7.43 -3.51
N ILE A 36 -12.95 -8.34 -2.54
CA ILE A 36 -11.75 -9.17 -2.39
C ILE A 36 -11.61 -10.14 -3.57
N VAL A 37 -12.70 -10.75 -4.02
CA VAL A 37 -12.65 -11.69 -5.15
C VAL A 37 -12.29 -10.99 -6.45
N ILE A 38 -12.84 -9.80 -6.72
CA ILE A 38 -12.47 -8.98 -7.88
C ILE A 38 -10.98 -8.62 -7.81
N LEU A 39 -10.53 -8.14 -6.64
CA LEU A 39 -9.11 -7.85 -6.40
C LEU A 39 -8.23 -9.09 -6.66
N LEU A 40 -8.61 -10.27 -6.16
CA LEU A 40 -7.86 -11.50 -6.37
C LEU A 40 -7.85 -11.95 -7.83
N ILE A 41 -8.99 -11.85 -8.54
CA ILE A 41 -9.06 -12.20 -9.97
C ILE A 41 -8.11 -11.32 -10.77
N TRP A 42 -8.14 -10.01 -10.56
CA TRP A 42 -7.24 -9.08 -11.24
C TRP A 42 -5.79 -9.29 -10.83
N GLY A 43 -5.52 -9.54 -9.56
CA GLY A 43 -4.17 -9.85 -9.06
C GLY A 43 -3.61 -11.13 -9.69
N ILE A 44 -4.39 -12.21 -9.73
CA ILE A 44 -4.00 -13.47 -10.36
C ILE A 44 -3.78 -13.27 -11.86
N PHE A 45 -4.67 -12.56 -12.55
CA PHE A 45 -4.56 -12.39 -13.99
C PHE A 45 -3.40 -11.48 -14.40
N LEU A 46 -3.17 -10.37 -13.69
CA LEU A 46 -2.13 -9.40 -14.05
C LEU A 46 -0.76 -9.75 -13.50
N ILE A 47 -0.67 -10.54 -12.42
CA ILE A 47 0.60 -10.91 -11.79
C ILE A 47 0.93 -12.38 -12.07
N ALA A 48 0.04 -13.31 -11.70
CA ALA A 48 0.37 -14.72 -11.77
C ALA A 48 0.47 -15.23 -13.21
N LEU A 49 -0.42 -14.81 -14.11
CA LEU A 49 -0.39 -15.26 -15.51
C LEU A 49 0.91 -14.84 -16.22
N PRO A 50 1.35 -13.56 -16.23
CA PRO A 50 2.63 -13.18 -16.81
C PRO A 50 3.81 -13.93 -16.19
N LEU A 51 3.84 -14.12 -14.87
CA LEU A 51 4.92 -14.86 -14.22
C LEU A 51 4.93 -16.36 -14.59
N ILE A 52 3.76 -16.99 -14.77
CA ILE A 52 3.65 -18.37 -15.24
C ILE A 52 4.16 -18.48 -16.68
N VAL A 53 3.76 -17.55 -17.55
CA VAL A 53 4.24 -17.50 -18.94
C VAL A 53 5.75 -17.29 -18.95
N ALA A 54 6.27 -16.36 -18.14
CA ALA A 54 7.69 -16.10 -18.03
C ALA A 54 8.48 -17.34 -17.63
N LYS A 55 7.97 -18.10 -16.66
CA LYS A 55 8.59 -19.36 -16.23
C LYS A 55 8.57 -20.42 -17.33
N ARG A 56 7.49 -20.52 -18.11
CA ARG A 56 7.36 -21.53 -19.18
C ARG A 56 8.20 -21.22 -20.41
N THR A 57 8.40 -19.96 -20.74
CA THR A 57 9.17 -19.54 -21.91
C THR A 57 10.67 -19.38 -21.63
N TYR A 58 11.07 -19.48 -20.37
CA TYR A 58 12.48 -19.47 -19.96
C TYR A 58 13.26 -20.61 -20.65
N GLY A 59 14.38 -20.27 -21.29
CA GLY A 59 15.24 -21.21 -22.02
C GLY A 59 14.79 -21.59 -23.43
N THR A 60 13.60 -21.18 -23.88
CA THR A 60 13.16 -21.37 -25.29
C THR A 60 12.95 -20.05 -26.02
N HIS A 61 12.28 -19.09 -25.36
CA HIS A 61 11.96 -17.77 -25.90
C HIS A 61 12.30 -16.72 -24.84
N GLU A 62 13.59 -16.44 -24.67
CA GLU A 62 14.08 -15.60 -23.59
C GLU A 62 13.50 -14.18 -23.60
N TRP A 63 13.27 -13.60 -24.79
CA TRP A 63 12.64 -12.28 -24.92
C TRP A 63 11.19 -12.27 -24.40
N VAL A 64 10.42 -13.34 -24.62
CA VAL A 64 9.06 -13.48 -24.09
C VAL A 64 9.11 -13.62 -22.57
N SER A 65 10.06 -14.41 -22.07
CA SER A 65 10.26 -14.63 -20.63
C SER A 65 10.57 -13.33 -19.91
N ALA A 66 11.53 -12.56 -20.43
CA ALA A 66 11.90 -11.26 -19.89
C ALA A 66 10.72 -10.27 -19.92
N THR A 67 10.02 -10.16 -21.07
CA THR A 67 8.87 -9.25 -21.22
C THR A 67 7.77 -9.56 -20.22
N MET A 68 7.39 -10.84 -20.09
CA MET A 68 6.33 -11.26 -19.17
C MET A 68 6.76 -11.12 -17.71
N GLY A 69 8.04 -11.33 -17.40
CA GLY A 69 8.61 -11.04 -16.09
C GLY A 69 8.50 -9.55 -15.72
N VAL A 70 8.83 -8.65 -16.65
CA VAL A 70 8.69 -7.20 -16.47
C VAL A 70 7.23 -6.80 -16.29
N ILE A 71 6.31 -7.34 -17.11
CA ILE A 71 4.86 -7.07 -16.96
C ILE A 71 4.36 -7.51 -15.58
N GLY A 72 4.73 -8.71 -15.13
CA GLY A 72 4.35 -9.22 -13.81
C GLY A 72 4.92 -8.34 -12.69
N ALA A 73 6.19 -7.92 -12.80
CA ALA A 73 6.80 -7.00 -11.85
C ALA A 73 6.07 -5.64 -11.84
N LEU A 74 5.87 -5.01 -12.99
CA LEU A 74 5.15 -3.74 -13.12
C LEU A 74 3.73 -3.82 -12.57
N SER A 75 3.07 -4.97 -12.72
CA SER A 75 1.74 -5.22 -12.15
C SER A 75 1.79 -5.27 -10.63
N ILE A 76 2.79 -5.94 -10.02
CA ILE A 76 3.02 -5.90 -8.56
C ILE A 76 3.28 -4.46 -8.09
N PHE A 77 4.11 -3.71 -8.81
CA PHE A 77 4.36 -2.30 -8.51
C PHE A 77 3.08 -1.48 -8.54
N TRP A 78 2.29 -1.59 -9.62
CA TRP A 78 1.04 -0.87 -9.76
C TRP A 78 0.05 -1.19 -8.62
N TRP A 79 0.03 -2.43 -8.15
CA TRP A 79 -0.77 -2.83 -7.00
C TRP A 79 -0.32 -2.16 -5.70
N VAL A 80 0.99 -2.23 -5.39
CA VAL A 80 1.55 -1.75 -4.13
C VAL A 80 1.52 -0.22 -4.03
N TYR A 81 1.78 0.48 -5.14
CA TYR A 81 1.87 1.94 -5.18
C TYR A 81 0.60 2.64 -5.69
N GLY A 82 -0.30 1.92 -6.38
CA GLY A 82 -1.52 2.49 -6.95
C GLY A 82 -2.77 2.00 -6.24
N ILE A 83 -3.06 0.70 -6.36
CA ILE A 83 -4.34 0.14 -5.90
C ILE A 83 -4.46 0.19 -4.37
N LEU A 84 -3.46 -0.30 -3.63
CA LEU A 84 -3.54 -0.37 -2.17
C LEU A 84 -3.67 1.02 -1.51
N PRO A 85 -2.86 2.04 -1.86
CA PRO A 85 -3.02 3.39 -1.31
C PRO A 85 -4.37 4.01 -1.66
N SER A 86 -4.85 3.82 -2.89
CA SER A 86 -6.14 4.36 -3.32
C SER A 86 -7.29 3.69 -2.57
N ALA A 87 -7.25 2.38 -2.41
CA ALA A 87 -8.25 1.64 -1.65
C ALA A 87 -8.30 2.09 -0.18
N TRP A 88 -7.15 2.38 0.42
CA TRP A 88 -7.07 2.95 1.77
C TRP A 88 -7.74 4.33 1.85
N ILE A 89 -7.39 5.24 0.93
CA ILE A 89 -7.99 6.58 0.89
C ILE A 89 -9.51 6.49 0.70
N TYR A 90 -9.99 5.70 -0.26
CA TYR A 90 -11.43 5.55 -0.50
C TYR A 90 -12.16 4.91 0.66
N TYR A 91 -11.56 3.94 1.34
CA TYR A 91 -12.13 3.34 2.54
C TYR A 91 -12.28 4.38 3.66
N LEU A 92 -11.23 5.18 3.90
CA LEU A 92 -11.26 6.23 4.92
C LEU A 92 -12.26 7.32 4.56
N ASP A 93 -12.30 7.78 3.31
CA ASP A 93 -13.26 8.82 2.91
C ASP A 93 -14.71 8.30 3.00
N GLY A 94 -14.95 7.04 2.63
CA GLY A 94 -16.28 6.40 2.72
C GLY A 94 -16.72 6.04 4.14
N SER A 95 -15.78 5.86 5.07
CA SER A 95 -16.06 5.48 6.47
C SER A 95 -15.82 6.63 7.46
N LYS A 96 -15.70 7.86 6.96
CA LYS A 96 -15.31 9.02 7.77
C LYS A 96 -16.22 9.25 8.98
N GLU A 97 -17.52 9.01 8.85
CA GLU A 97 -18.49 9.19 9.94
C GLU A 97 -18.27 8.22 11.11
N VAL A 98 -17.72 7.03 10.84
CA VAL A 98 -17.43 6.00 11.84
C VAL A 98 -16.02 6.16 12.41
N LEU A 99 -15.08 6.57 11.57
CA LEU A 99 -13.66 6.62 11.92
C LEU A 99 -13.24 7.95 12.56
N ALA A 100 -13.88 9.07 12.18
CA ALA A 100 -13.57 10.39 12.74
C ALA A 100 -14.23 10.57 14.11
N GLY A 101 -13.43 10.90 15.12
CA GLY A 101 -13.87 11.10 16.50
C GLY A 101 -13.46 9.92 17.41
N PRO A 102 -14.17 8.78 17.38
CA PRO A 102 -13.91 7.66 18.30
C PRO A 102 -12.55 6.99 18.08
N ILE A 103 -12.18 6.75 16.81
CA ILE A 103 -10.94 6.05 16.43
C ILE A 103 -9.84 7.05 16.15
N ILE A 104 -10.13 8.09 15.35
CA ILE A 104 -9.18 9.13 15.00
C ILE A 104 -9.70 10.48 15.53
N PRO A 105 -9.09 11.03 16.60
CA PRO A 105 -9.52 12.31 17.15
C PRO A 105 -9.32 13.43 16.12
N ALA A 106 -10.27 14.37 16.04
CA ALA A 106 -10.23 15.48 15.08
C ALA A 106 -9.09 16.47 15.36
N SER A 107 -8.73 16.65 16.63
CA SER A 107 -7.57 17.46 17.06
C SER A 107 -6.86 16.82 18.25
N ALA A 108 -5.55 17.03 18.32
CA ALA A 108 -4.75 16.76 19.51
C ALA A 108 -4.46 18.09 20.17
N GLY A 109 -4.82 18.20 21.44
CA GLY A 109 -4.60 19.40 22.22
C GLY A 109 -4.32 19.06 23.67
N LEU A 110 -3.66 19.99 24.34
CA LEU A 110 -3.49 19.98 25.78
C LEU A 110 -4.53 20.90 26.39
N THR A 111 -5.34 20.36 27.31
CA THR A 111 -6.26 21.17 28.11
C THR A 111 -5.53 21.65 29.35
N PHE A 112 -5.41 22.97 29.50
CA PHE A 112 -4.80 23.62 30.65
C PHE A 112 -5.89 24.18 31.57
N GLY A 113 -5.79 23.86 32.86
CA GLY A 113 -6.79 24.21 33.87
C GLY A 113 -7.83 23.12 34.11
N SER A 114 -8.69 23.33 35.11
CA SER A 114 -9.78 22.43 35.50
C SER A 114 -11.05 23.23 35.81
N GLY A 115 -12.20 22.84 35.27
CA GLY A 115 -13.49 23.53 35.46
C GLY A 115 -13.89 24.43 34.28
N GLU A 116 -14.85 25.34 34.49
CA GLU A 116 -15.42 26.23 33.45
C GLU A 116 -14.41 27.20 32.80
N GLY A 117 -13.23 27.38 33.41
CA GLY A 117 -12.14 28.21 32.87
C GLY A 117 -11.04 27.43 32.13
N ALA A 118 -11.25 26.16 31.82
CA ALA A 118 -10.25 25.34 31.13
C ALA A 118 -10.02 25.85 29.69
N TYR A 119 -8.77 26.15 29.35
CA TYR A 119 -8.36 26.54 28.00
C TYR A 119 -7.75 25.34 27.28
N ARG A 120 -8.27 25.01 26.09
CA ARG A 120 -7.72 23.95 25.24
C ARG A 120 -6.80 24.57 24.19
N LEU A 121 -5.51 24.21 24.26
CA LEU A 121 -4.55 24.51 23.21
C LEU A 121 -4.50 23.34 22.23
N ASP A 122 -5.04 23.51 21.03
CA ASP A 122 -4.90 22.52 19.97
C ASP A 122 -3.50 22.60 19.33
N ILE A 123 -2.73 21.54 19.48
CA ILE A 123 -1.37 21.38 18.96
C ILE A 123 -1.40 20.93 17.50
N ALA A 124 -2.41 20.13 17.13
CA ALA A 124 -2.63 19.68 15.77
C ALA A 124 -4.13 19.65 15.45
N SER A 125 -4.52 20.33 14.38
CA SER A 125 -5.84 20.22 13.75
C SER A 125 -5.78 19.27 12.54
N ASN A 126 -6.93 18.74 12.12
CA ASN A 126 -7.06 17.82 10.98
C ASN A 126 -6.22 16.53 11.10
N LEU A 127 -6.16 15.96 12.31
CA LEU A 127 -5.45 14.69 12.54
C LEU A 127 -5.96 13.54 11.67
N TYR A 128 -7.24 13.58 11.29
CA TYR A 128 -7.82 12.60 10.38
C TYR A 128 -7.10 12.57 9.03
N ASP A 129 -6.98 13.73 8.38
CA ASP A 129 -6.32 13.85 7.08
C ASP A 129 -4.82 13.58 7.22
N VAL A 130 -4.20 14.05 8.31
CA VAL A 130 -2.79 13.77 8.60
C VAL A 130 -2.53 12.28 8.73
N ILE A 131 -3.36 11.53 9.46
CA ILE A 131 -3.20 10.08 9.64
C ILE A 131 -3.48 9.34 8.33
N ARG A 132 -4.57 9.72 7.62
CA ARG A 132 -4.90 9.18 6.29
C ARG A 132 -3.68 9.24 5.37
N ASP A 133 -3.09 10.41 5.26
CA ASP A 133 -1.99 10.67 4.33
C ASP A 133 -0.66 10.09 4.84
N THR A 134 -0.42 10.12 6.16
CA THR A 134 0.80 9.55 6.78
C THR A 134 0.90 8.05 6.54
N VAL A 135 -0.21 7.31 6.65
CA VAL A 135 -0.21 5.86 6.36
C VAL A 135 0.20 5.59 4.92
N VAL A 136 -0.28 6.40 3.96
CA VAL A 136 0.10 6.29 2.56
C VAL A 136 1.61 6.57 2.37
N VAL A 137 2.14 7.62 3.00
CA VAL A 137 3.57 7.95 2.94
C VAL A 137 4.43 6.82 3.51
N VAL A 138 4.06 6.30 4.69
CA VAL A 138 4.77 5.18 5.33
C VAL A 138 4.72 3.92 4.46
N GLN A 139 3.56 3.62 3.87
CA GLN A 139 3.41 2.49 2.94
C GLN A 139 4.35 2.65 1.73
N HIS A 140 4.42 3.82 1.12
CA HIS A 140 5.31 4.08 -0.02
C HIS A 140 6.78 3.94 0.37
N LEU A 141 7.17 4.43 1.55
CA LEU A 141 8.53 4.30 2.05
C LEU A 141 8.92 2.83 2.26
N VAL A 142 8.05 2.05 2.91
CA VAL A 142 8.27 0.61 3.13
C VAL A 142 8.34 -0.14 1.80
N ALA A 143 7.41 0.14 0.90
CA ALA A 143 7.40 -0.44 -0.45
C ALA A 143 8.70 -0.12 -1.19
N PHE A 144 9.18 1.13 -1.12
CA PHE A 144 10.41 1.56 -1.75
C PHE A 144 11.63 0.81 -1.22
N VAL A 145 11.74 0.69 0.10
CA VAL A 145 12.83 -0.06 0.75
C VAL A 145 12.83 -1.53 0.30
N ILE A 146 11.66 -2.19 0.30
CA ILE A 146 11.54 -3.59 -0.11
C ILE A 146 11.89 -3.76 -1.59
N THR A 147 11.36 -2.88 -2.45
CA THR A 147 11.66 -2.87 -3.88
C THR A 147 13.17 -2.71 -4.11
N PHE A 148 13.78 -1.70 -3.49
CA PHE A 148 15.19 -1.41 -3.69
C PHE A 148 16.06 -2.57 -3.22
N TRP A 149 15.75 -3.12 -2.06
CA TRP A 149 16.40 -4.33 -1.55
C TRP A 149 16.25 -5.52 -2.51
N ALA A 150 15.06 -5.76 -3.05
CA ALA A 150 14.82 -6.84 -4.01
C ALA A 150 15.61 -6.63 -5.31
N ALA A 151 15.64 -5.40 -5.83
CA ALA A 151 16.40 -5.04 -7.02
C ALA A 151 17.91 -5.28 -6.82
N LEU A 152 18.47 -4.84 -5.70
CA LEU A 152 19.87 -5.09 -5.34
C LEU A 152 20.17 -6.59 -5.23
N LYS A 153 19.28 -7.35 -4.58
CA LYS A 153 19.43 -8.81 -4.42
C LYS A 153 19.39 -9.53 -5.76
N ILE A 154 18.55 -9.08 -6.68
CA ILE A 154 18.45 -9.61 -8.04
C ILE A 154 19.71 -9.24 -8.83
N GLN A 155 20.13 -7.98 -8.80
CA GLN A 155 21.35 -7.50 -9.46
C GLN A 155 22.59 -8.27 -8.98
N ALA A 156 22.68 -8.60 -7.69
CA ALA A 156 23.78 -9.39 -7.13
C ALA A 156 23.86 -10.82 -7.69
N LYS A 157 22.77 -11.37 -8.25
CA LYS A 157 22.73 -12.71 -8.85
C LYS A 157 23.13 -12.72 -10.33
N TYR A 158 23.07 -11.58 -11.02
CA TYR A 158 23.46 -11.52 -12.42
C TYR A 158 24.99 -11.38 -12.54
N PRO A 159 25.62 -12.12 -13.46
CA PRO A 159 27.06 -12.03 -13.67
C PRO A 159 27.44 -10.59 -14.08
N ARG A 160 28.47 -10.04 -13.45
CA ARG A 160 29.03 -8.71 -13.78
C ARG A 160 29.82 -8.69 -15.10
N THR A 161 29.70 -9.75 -15.89
CA THR A 161 30.40 -9.94 -17.16
C THR A 161 29.45 -9.65 -18.30
N LEU A 162 30.00 -9.12 -19.39
CA LEU A 162 29.25 -8.85 -20.61
C LEU A 162 28.67 -10.15 -21.21
N ALA A 163 27.70 -10.01 -22.10
CA ALA A 163 27.14 -11.16 -22.81
C ALA A 163 28.25 -11.94 -23.54
N ALA A 164 28.08 -13.25 -23.73
CA ALA A 164 29.06 -14.06 -24.44
C ALA A 164 29.30 -13.49 -25.85
N GLY A 165 30.49 -12.95 -26.11
CA GLY A 165 30.86 -12.29 -27.37
C GLY A 165 31.06 -10.77 -27.27
N GLU A 166 30.71 -10.13 -26.16
CA GLU A 166 30.95 -8.70 -25.94
C GLU A 166 32.30 -8.48 -25.24
N VAL A 167 33.18 -7.72 -25.89
CA VAL A 167 34.48 -7.32 -25.33
C VAL A 167 34.25 -6.16 -24.38
N LYS A 168 34.87 -6.22 -23.19
CA LYS A 168 34.88 -5.09 -22.25
C LYS A 168 35.35 -3.85 -23.00
N PRO A 169 34.58 -2.74 -23.06
CA PRO A 169 35.12 -1.52 -23.63
C PRO A 169 36.39 -1.22 -22.84
N GLU A 170 37.54 -1.29 -23.52
CA GLU A 170 38.81 -0.86 -22.94
C GLU A 170 38.58 0.53 -22.39
N ALA A 171 38.94 0.74 -21.13
CA ALA A 171 38.63 1.92 -20.33
C ALA A 171 38.82 3.23 -21.12
N GLY A 172 37.78 3.63 -21.84
CA GLY A 172 37.66 4.91 -22.50
C GLY A 172 37.06 5.84 -21.48
N GLY A 173 37.91 6.38 -20.60
CA GLY A 173 37.56 7.58 -19.87
C GLY A 173 36.97 8.58 -20.87
N TYR A 174 35.86 9.22 -20.48
CA TYR A 174 35.36 10.38 -21.20
C TYR A 174 36.54 11.33 -21.43
N LYS A 175 36.90 11.53 -22.70
CA LYS A 175 37.54 12.77 -23.14
C LYS A 175 36.44 13.74 -23.50
#